data_AF-A0A945IUB8-F1
#
_entry.id   AF-A0A945IUB8-F1
#
_cell.length_a   1.000
_cell.length_b   1.000
_cell.length_c   1.000
_cell.angle_alpha   90.00
_cell.angle_beta   90.00
_cell.angle_gamma   90.00
#
_symmetry.space_group_name_H-M   'P 1'
#
loop_
_entity.id
_entity.type
_entity.pdbx_description
1 polymer ?
#
loop_
_entity_poly.entity_id
_entity_poly.type
_entity_poly.pdbx_seq_one_letter_code
_entity_poly.pdbx_strand_id
1 'polypeptide(L)'
;MNQPPPLPPTAPTPPPASSPQSSSKGFLGRLFDLSFSEFITPSIIKLIFIVGIVIAALMSLAVFAAFASQGGGSVVAGLVVAPLVFFVYVLFARVLSEVYLILFRIEENTRKD
;
A
#
# COMPACT_ATOMS: atom_id res chain seq x y z
N MET A 1 -38.36 61.38 0.99
CA MET A 1 -37.24 60.42 1.06
C MET A 1 -37.53 59.48 2.22
N ASN A 2 -38.03 58.27 1.94
CA ASN A 2 -38.33 57.29 2.98
C ASN A 2 -37.08 56.46 3.25
N GLN A 3 -36.48 56.67 4.42
CA GLN A 3 -35.32 55.88 4.85
C GLN A 3 -35.82 54.49 5.30
N PRO A 4 -35.17 53.39 4.87
CA PRO A 4 -35.51 52.05 5.37
C PRO A 4 -35.20 51.95 6.88
N PRO A 5 -35.96 51.11 7.62
CA PRO A 5 -35.79 50.97 9.06
C PRO A 5 -34.39 50.44 9.44
N PRO A 6 -33.84 50.84 10.60
CA PRO A 6 -32.54 50.38 11.04
C PRO A 6 -32.55 48.87 11.32
N LEU A 7 -31.48 48.19 10.92
CA LEU A 7 -31.30 46.75 11.13
C LEU A 7 -31.17 46.44 12.64
N PRO A 8 -31.70 45.30 13.11
CA PRO A 8 -31.57 44.88 14.51
C PRO A 8 -30.09 44.62 14.88
N PRO A 9 -29.72 44.77 16.16
CA PRO A 9 -28.36 44.49 16.64
C PRO A 9 -27.93 43.06 16.31
N THR A 10 -26.77 42.91 15.67
CA THR A 10 -26.18 41.61 15.34
C THR A 10 -25.97 40.78 16.61
N ALA A 11 -26.69 39.66 16.72
CA ALA A 11 -26.43 38.67 17.76
C ALA A 11 -24.97 38.15 17.64
N PRO A 12 -24.31 37.81 18.75
CA PRO A 12 -23.00 37.17 18.72
C PRO A 12 -23.08 35.88 17.89
N THR A 13 -22.25 35.77 16.85
CA THR A 13 -22.10 34.53 16.08
C THR A 13 -21.70 33.39 17.02
N PRO A 14 -22.40 32.25 17.03
CA PRO A 14 -21.98 31.10 17.82
C PRO A 14 -20.58 30.64 17.38
N PRO A 15 -19.75 30.15 18.31
CA PRO A 15 -18.42 29.64 17.98
C PRO A 15 -18.55 28.50 16.95
N PRO A 16 -17.60 28.38 15.99
CA PRO A 16 -17.63 27.33 15.00
C PRO A 16 -17.67 25.97 15.72
N ALA A 17 -18.71 25.18 15.42
CA ALA A 17 -18.82 23.81 15.89
C ALA A 17 -17.55 23.06 15.46
N SER A 18 -16.82 22.51 16.43
CA SER A 18 -15.72 21.60 16.18
C SER A 18 -16.24 20.44 15.34
N SER A 19 -15.84 20.40 14.07
CA SER A 19 -16.12 19.26 13.21
C SER A 19 -15.57 18.00 13.88
N PRO A 20 -16.34 16.90 13.94
CA PRO A 20 -15.84 15.66 14.48
C PRO A 20 -14.65 15.25 13.61
N GLN A 21 -13.45 15.29 14.20
CA GLN A 21 -12.26 14.76 13.56
C GLN A 21 -12.50 13.27 13.33
N SER A 22 -12.94 12.93 12.12
CA SER A 22 -12.98 11.55 11.67
C SER A 22 -11.55 11.05 11.74
N SER A 23 -11.24 10.25 12.77
CA SER A 23 -9.98 9.53 12.89
C SER A 23 -9.82 8.70 11.63
N SER A 24 -9.07 9.23 10.66
CA SER A 24 -8.73 8.54 9.43
C SER A 24 -7.88 7.34 9.83
N LYS A 25 -8.48 6.16 9.86
CA LYS A 25 -7.79 4.90 10.17
C LYS A 25 -6.59 4.79 9.23
N GLY A 26 -5.38 4.69 9.80
CA GLY A 26 -4.14 4.59 9.00
C GLY A 26 -4.15 3.35 8.10
N PHE A 27 -3.27 3.30 7.10
CA PHE A 27 -3.18 2.18 6.13
C PHE A 27 -3.15 0.79 6.79
N LEU A 28 -2.41 0.66 7.88
CA LEU A 28 -2.30 -0.57 8.67
C LEU A 28 -3.65 -0.93 9.34
N GLY A 29 -4.32 0.06 9.93
CA GLY A 29 -5.62 -0.12 10.57
C GLY A 29 -6.76 -0.44 9.59
N ARG A 30 -6.60 -0.05 8.31
CA ARG A 30 -7.49 -0.42 7.20
C ARG A 30 -7.18 -1.82 6.66
N LEU A 31 -5.92 -2.21 6.65
CA LEU A 31 -5.47 -3.53 6.19
C LEU A 31 -5.92 -4.67 7.14
N PHE A 32 -5.90 -4.42 8.44
CA PHE A 32 -6.42 -5.35 9.45
C PHE A 32 -7.91 -5.12 9.77
N ASP A 33 -8.60 -4.32 8.97
CA ASP A 33 -10.04 -4.11 9.11
C ASP A 33 -10.79 -5.29 8.47
N LEU A 34 -11.05 -6.33 9.27
CA LEU A 34 -11.77 -7.55 8.84
C LEU A 34 -13.23 -7.28 8.41
N SER A 35 -13.70 -6.04 8.50
CA SER A 35 -15.02 -5.61 8.02
C SER A 35 -15.09 -5.42 6.50
N PHE A 36 -13.97 -5.33 5.78
CA PHE A 36 -13.89 -5.17 4.31
C PHE A 36 -14.79 -4.07 3.70
N SER A 37 -15.22 -3.07 4.48
CA SER A 37 -16.22 -2.08 4.07
C SER A 37 -15.73 -1.11 2.99
N GLU A 38 -14.41 -1.07 2.73
CA GLU A 38 -13.79 -0.17 1.76
C GLU A 38 -12.89 -0.94 0.78
N PHE A 39 -13.10 -0.74 -0.52
CA PHE A 39 -12.31 -1.36 -1.60
C PHE A 39 -10.89 -0.77 -1.63
N ILE A 40 -9.98 -1.32 -0.81
CA ILE A 40 -8.57 -0.91 -0.68
C ILE A 40 -7.67 -1.61 -1.73
N THR A 41 -8.30 -2.23 -2.73
CA THR A 41 -7.67 -3.16 -3.66
C THR A 41 -6.37 -2.67 -4.31
N PRO A 42 -6.26 -1.43 -4.83
CA PRO A 42 -5.00 -0.94 -5.41
C PRO A 42 -3.87 -0.86 -4.38
N SER A 43 -4.20 -0.58 -3.12
CA SER A 43 -3.24 -0.48 -2.03
C SER A 43 -2.84 -1.86 -1.49
N ILE A 44 -3.73 -2.85 -1.55
CA ILE A 44 -3.41 -4.25 -1.22
C ILE A 44 -2.37 -4.80 -2.20
N ILE A 45 -2.48 -4.50 -3.50
CA ILE A 45 -1.51 -4.96 -4.51
C ILE A 45 -0.12 -4.38 -4.24
N LYS A 46 -0.04 -3.10 -3.85
CA LYS A 46 1.24 -2.49 -3.43
C LYS A 46 1.83 -3.22 -2.23
N LEU A 47 1.00 -3.59 -1.25
CA LEU A 47 1.45 -4.38 -0.11
C LEU A 47 1.96 -5.76 -0.52
N ILE A 48 1.23 -6.48 -1.38
CA ILE A 48 1.64 -7.79 -1.90
C ILE A 48 3.02 -7.69 -2.57
N PHE A 49 3.25 -6.62 -3.34
CA PHE A 49 4.57 -6.39 -3.95
C PHE A 49 5.67 -6.16 -2.90
N ILE A 50 5.42 -5.34 -1.88
CA ILE A 50 6.38 -5.10 -0.79
C ILE A 50 6.69 -6.40 -0.04
N VAL A 51 5.66 -7.18 0.30
CA VAL A 51 5.81 -8.49 0.94
C VAL A 51 6.61 -9.43 0.04
N GLY A 52 6.35 -9.41 -1.28
CA GLY A 52 7.10 -10.18 -2.27
C GLY A 52 8.59 -9.84 -2.31
N ILE A 53 8.95 -8.55 -2.21
CA ILE A 53 10.36 -8.11 -2.11
C ILE A 53 11.00 -8.64 -0.83
N VAL A 54 10.30 -8.56 0.31
CA VAL A 54 10.81 -9.07 1.59
C VAL A 54 11.05 -10.57 1.52
N ILE A 55 10.10 -11.34 0.96
CA ILE A 55 10.26 -12.78 0.74
C ILE A 55 11.45 -13.05 -0.18
N ALA A 56 11.59 -12.33 -1.29
CA ALA A 56 12.71 -12.48 -2.20
C ALA A 56 14.07 -12.23 -1.50
N ALA A 57 14.14 -11.22 -0.62
CA ALA A 57 15.34 -10.92 0.16
C ALA A 57 15.68 -12.06 1.13
N LEU A 58 14.68 -12.61 1.84
CA LEU A 58 14.86 -13.74 2.75
C LEU A 58 15.29 -15.00 2.00
N MET A 59 14.68 -15.29 0.86
CA MET A 59 15.05 -16.43 0.01
C MET A 59 16.49 -16.29 -0.53
N SER A 60 16.87 -15.10 -0.99
CA SER A 60 18.25 -14.80 -1.40
C SER A 60 19.23 -15.01 -0.26
N LEU A 61 18.90 -14.57 0.95
CA LEU A 61 19.75 -14.76 2.13
C LEU A 61 19.88 -16.24 2.50
N ALA A 62 18.79 -17.00 2.43
CA ALA A 62 18.79 -18.44 2.66
C ALA A 62 19.65 -19.18 1.63
N VAL A 63 19.55 -18.82 0.35
CA VAL A 63 20.40 -19.36 -0.72
C VAL A 63 21.86 -19.04 -0.44
N PHE A 64 22.20 -17.79 -0.11
CA PHE A 64 23.57 -17.40 0.24
C PHE A 64 24.10 -18.23 1.42
N ALA A 65 23.33 -18.37 2.49
CA ALA A 65 23.71 -19.16 3.67
C ALA A 65 23.97 -20.63 3.32
N ALA A 66 23.16 -21.21 2.43
CA ALA A 66 23.35 -22.59 1.95
C ALA A 66 24.61 -22.77 1.10
N PHE A 67 25.03 -21.75 0.35
CA PHE A 67 26.31 -21.75 -0.36
C PHE A 67 27.50 -21.54 0.60
N ALA A 68 27.34 -20.65 1.58
CA ALA A 68 28.38 -20.35 2.55
C ALA A 68 28.72 -21.54 3.47
N SER A 69 27.74 -22.41 3.76
CA SER A 69 27.97 -23.61 4.58
C SER A 69 28.81 -24.70 3.90
N GLN A 70 29.06 -24.60 2.59
CA GLN A 70 29.82 -25.60 1.81
C GLN A 70 31.33 -25.31 1.70
N GLY A 71 31.82 -24.15 2.19
CA GLY A 71 33.25 -23.79 2.20
C GLY A 71 33.64 -22.62 1.29
N GLY A 72 34.96 -22.38 1.13
CA GLY A 72 35.48 -21.13 0.55
C GLY A 72 35.10 -20.88 -0.91
N GLY A 73 35.16 -21.90 -1.78
CA GLY A 73 34.81 -21.75 -3.20
C GLY A 73 33.33 -21.52 -3.46
N SER A 74 32.45 -22.10 -2.63
CA SER A 74 31.00 -21.96 -2.76
C SER A 74 30.50 -20.60 -2.28
N VAL A 75 31.20 -19.92 -1.36
CA VAL A 75 30.88 -18.54 -0.95
C VAL A 75 30.91 -17.58 -2.14
N VAL A 76 31.93 -17.69 -3.01
CA VAL A 76 32.05 -16.85 -4.22
C VAL A 76 30.89 -17.09 -5.17
N ALA A 77 30.52 -18.36 -5.39
CA ALA A 77 29.33 -18.70 -6.17
C ALA A 77 28.05 -18.13 -5.53
N GLY A 78 27.92 -18.22 -4.20
CA GLY A 78 26.80 -17.67 -3.45
C GLY A 78 26.63 -16.15 -3.62
N LEU A 79 27.73 -15.39 -3.69
CA LEU A 79 27.70 -13.93 -3.93
C LEU A 79 27.15 -13.55 -5.31
N VAL A 80 27.23 -14.45 -6.29
CA VAL A 80 26.66 -14.23 -7.63
C VAL A 80 25.24 -14.77 -7.73
N VAL A 81 25.01 -15.97 -7.19
CA VAL A 81 23.72 -16.67 -7.29
C VAL A 81 22.66 -16.00 -6.41
N ALA A 82 22.98 -15.57 -5.20
CA ALA A 82 22.01 -14.96 -4.29
C ALA A 82 21.36 -13.68 -4.87
N PRO A 83 22.11 -12.65 -5.34
CA PRO A 83 21.48 -11.48 -5.94
C PRO A 83 20.72 -11.83 -7.23
N LEU A 84 21.19 -12.81 -8.02
CA LEU A 84 20.45 -13.27 -9.20
C LEU A 84 19.08 -13.84 -8.80
N VAL A 85 19.05 -14.70 -7.77
CA VAL A 85 17.80 -15.24 -7.19
C VAL A 85 16.90 -14.11 -6.70
N PHE A 86 17.44 -13.14 -5.96
CA PHE A 86 16.68 -11.97 -5.51
C PHE A 86 15.99 -11.25 -6.67
N PHE A 87 16.75 -10.89 -7.72
CA PHE A 87 16.20 -10.17 -8.86
C PHE A 87 15.14 -10.97 -9.62
N VAL A 88 15.35 -12.27 -9.81
CA VAL A 88 14.36 -13.15 -10.45
C VAL A 88 13.06 -13.16 -9.66
N TYR A 89 13.12 -13.33 -8.33
CA TYR A 89 11.90 -13.34 -7.50
C TYR A 89 11.23 -11.96 -7.42
N VAL A 90 11.98 -10.86 -7.37
CA VAL A 90 11.42 -9.50 -7.42
C VAL A 90 10.75 -9.23 -8.77
N LEU A 91 11.36 -9.65 -9.87
CA LEU A 91 10.77 -9.51 -11.21
C LEU A 91 9.49 -10.34 -11.33
N PHE A 92 9.48 -11.56 -10.79
CA PHE A 92 8.28 -12.38 -10.72
C PHE A 92 7.18 -11.70 -9.88
N ALA A 93 7.51 -11.20 -8.69
CA ALA A 93 6.58 -10.45 -7.85
C ALA A 93 6.04 -9.20 -8.57
N ARG A 94 6.86 -8.54 -9.39
CA ARG A 94 6.47 -7.39 -10.20
C ARG A 94 5.42 -7.75 -11.23
N VAL A 95 5.69 -8.79 -12.03
CA VAL A 95 4.78 -9.26 -13.07
C VAL A 95 3.45 -9.72 -12.46
N LEU A 96 3.49 -10.49 -11.37
CA LEU A 96 2.26 -10.89 -10.67
C LEU A 96 1.46 -9.69 -10.17
N SER A 97 2.11 -8.74 -9.51
CA SER A 97 1.42 -7.54 -9.00
C SER A 97 0.80 -6.72 -10.12
N GLU A 98 1.46 -6.65 -11.28
CA GLU A 98 0.95 -5.96 -12.46
C GLU A 98 -0.27 -6.67 -13.05
N VAL A 99 -0.24 -8.00 -13.16
CA VAL A 99 -1.40 -8.80 -13.60
C VAL A 99 -2.60 -8.58 -12.68
N TYR A 100 -2.41 -8.60 -11.35
CA TYR A 100 -3.49 -8.31 -10.41
C TYR A 100 -4.02 -6.88 -10.58
N LEU A 101 -3.14 -5.89 -10.73
CA LEU A 101 -3.55 -4.49 -10.90
C LEU A 101 -4.37 -4.28 -12.17
N ILE A 102 -3.98 -4.93 -13.27
CA ILE A 102 -4.72 -4.90 -14.53
C ILE A 102 -6.09 -5.54 -14.36
N LEU A 103 -6.17 -6.71 -13.71
CA LEU A 103 -7.43 -7.42 -13.49
C LEU A 103 -8.43 -6.58 -12.70
N PHE A 104 -7.97 -5.89 -11.66
CA PHE A 104 -8.82 -4.99 -10.87
C PHE A 104 -9.20 -3.71 -11.62
N ARG A 105 -8.30 -3.18 -12.46
CA ARG A 105 -8.64 -2.04 -13.32
C ARG A 105 -9.75 -2.38 -14.31
N ILE A 106 -9.83 -3.63 -14.79
CA ILE A 106 -10.92 -4.09 -15.66
C ILE A 106 -12.26 -4.10 -14.89
N GLU A 107 -12.28 -4.64 -13.66
CA GLU A 107 -13.48 -4.64 -12.81
C GLU A 107 -14.00 -3.21 -12.55
N GLU A 108 -13.10 -2.27 -12.30
CA GLU A 108 -13.47 -0.88 -12.07
C GLU A 108 -14.04 -0.19 -13.33
N ASN A 109 -13.56 -0.56 -14.51
CA ASN A 109 -14.08 -0.03 -15.77
C ASN A 109 -15.45 -0.59 -16.12
N THR A 110 -15.69 -1.90 -15.92
CA THR A 110 -16.98 -2.53 -16.23
C THR A 110 -18.10 -2.06 -15.30
N ARG A 111 -17.80 -1.66 -14.05
CA ARG A 111 -18.81 -1.17 -13.09
C ARG A 111 -19.36 0.24 -13.45
N LYS A 112 -18.76 0.94 -14.40
CA LYS A 112 -19.16 2.30 -14.81
C LYS A 112 -20.12 2.33 -16.00
N ASP A 113 -20.44 1.19 -16.59
CA ASP A 113 -21.46 1.02 -17.64
C ASP A 113 -22.72 0.35 -17.08
#